data_AF-A0A259PT50-F1
#
_entry.id   AF-A0A259PT50-F1
#
_cell.length_a   1.000
_cell.length_b   1.000
_cell.length_c   1.000
_cell.angle_alpha   90.00
_cell.angle_beta   90.00
_cell.angle_gamma   90.00
#
_symmetry.space_group_name_H-M   'P 1'
#
loop_
_entity.id
_entity.type
_entity.pdbx_description
1 polymer ?
#
loop_
_entity_poly.entity_id
_entity_poly.type
_entity_poly.pdbx_seq_one_letter_code
_entity_poly.pdbx_strand_id
1 'polypeptide(L)' 'MPGILIIAHAPLASALRDCAEHVYAGCPSQLEALDVPADASP' A
#
# COMPACT_ATOMS: atom_id res chain seq x y z
N MET A 1 -7.74 11.41 -13.25
CA MET A 1 -6.70 10.39 -13.50
C MET A 1 -6.97 9.22 -12.58
N PRO A 2 -6.77 7.97 -13.01
CA PRO A 2 -6.97 6.79 -12.16
C PRO A 2 -5.85 6.67 -11.11
N GLY A 3 -6.22 6.30 -9.88
CA GLY A 3 -5.27 5.97 -8.81
C GLY A 3 -5.12 4.46 -8.60
N ILE A 4 -4.16 4.08 -7.75
CA ILE A 4 -3.84 2.69 -7.38
C ILE A 4 -4.11 2.50 -5.89
N LEU A 5 -4.82 1.42 -5.54
CA LEU A 5 -5.00 0.96 -4.17
C LEU A 5 -4.37 -0.44 -4.02
N ILE A 6 -3.39 -0.58 -3.13
CA ILE A 6 -2.79 -1.87 -2.77
C ILE A 6 -3.55 -2.43 -1.57
N ILE A 7 -4.06 -3.65 -1.70
CA ILE A 7 -4.70 -4.37 -0.59
C ILE A 7 -3.95 -5.68 -0.39
N ALA A 8 -3.45 -5.90 0.83
CA ALA A 8 -2.74 -7.11 1.19
C ALA A 8 -2.85 -7.38 2.69
N HIS A 9 -2.42 -8.56 3.14
CA HIS A 9 -2.36 -8.84 4.57
C HIS A 9 -1.27 -8.01 5.23
N ALA A 10 -1.55 -7.52 6.44
CA ALA A 10 -0.61 -6.72 7.20
C ALA A 10 0.72 -7.46 7.39
N PRO A 11 1.89 -6.81 7.18
CA PRO A 11 2.10 -5.40 6.81
C PRO A 11 2.49 -5.20 5.32
N LEU A 12 2.02 -6.06 4.41
CA LEU A 12 2.53 -6.09 3.03
C LEU A 12 2.13 -4.87 2.20
N ALA A 13 0.92 -4.34 2.36
CA ALA A 13 0.46 -3.22 1.54
C ALA A 13 1.26 -1.96 1.86
N SER A 14 1.43 -1.65 3.14
CA SER A 14 2.26 -0.52 3.58
C SER A 14 3.72 -0.70 3.20
N ALA A 15 4.28 -1.91 3.33
CA ALA A 15 5.67 -2.16 2.92
C ALA A 15 5.91 -1.92 1.41
N LEU A 16 4.94 -2.24 0.56
CA LEU A 16 5.03 -1.96 -0.88
C LEU A 16 4.92 -0.45 -1.18
N ARG A 17 4.10 0.29 -0.42
CA ARG A 17 4.04 1.76 -0.52
C ARG A 17 5.38 2.39 -0.12
N ASP A 18 5.99 1.96 0.97
CA ASP A 18 7.29 2.46 1.43
C ASP A 18 8.39 2.16 0.41
N CYS A 19 8.36 0.98 -0.21
CA CYS A 19 9.26 0.62 -1.31
C CYS A 19 9.08 1.56 -2.51
N ALA A 20 7.84 1.85 -2.90
CA ALA A 20 7.55 2.79 -3.97
C ALA A 20 8.05 4.21 -3.62
N GLU A 21 7.81 4.69 -2.40
CA GLU A 21 8.30 5.98 -1.94
C GLU A 21 9.83 6.08 -2.02
N HIS A 22 10.54 5.01 -1.62
CA HIS A 22 11.99 4.94 -1.74
C HIS A 22 12.47 4.96 -3.20
N VAL A 23 11.84 4.14 -4.06
CA VAL A 23 12.23 4.00 -5.48
C VAL A 23 11.93 5.27 -6.28
N TYR A 24 10.83 5.95 -5.99
CA TYR A 24 10.39 7.14 -6.72
C TYR A 24 10.83 8.46 -6.07
N ALA A 25 11.63 8.41 -5.01
CA ALA A 25 12.08 9.58 -4.24
C ALA A 25 10.91 10.46 -3.75
N GLY A 26 9.81 9.82 -3.33
CA GLY A 26 8.61 10.48 -2.81
C GLY A 26 7.37 9.60 -2.95
N CYS A 27 6.40 9.82 -2.06
CA CYS A 27 5.14 9.09 -2.09
C CYS A 27 4.33 9.45 -3.36
N PRO A 28 3.94 8.47 -4.20
CA PRO A 28 3.10 8.75 -5.36
C PRO A 28 1.75 9.32 -4.91
N SER A 29 1.32 10.44 -5.51
CA SER A 29 0.14 11.21 -5.06
C SER A 29 -1.21 10.50 -5.22
N GLN A 30 -1.25 9.38 -5.95
CA GLN A 30 -2.46 8.58 -6.19
C GLN A 30 -2.20 7.10 -5.85
N LEU A 31 -1.30 6.82 -4.90
CA LEU A 31 -1.04 5.48 -4.37
C LEU A 31 -1.46 5.41 -2.91
N GLU A 32 -2.40 4.51 -2.61
CA GLU A 32 -2.81 4.19 -1.24
C GLU A 32 -2.57 2.72 -0.93
N ALA A 33 -2.42 2.42 0.36
CA ALA A 33 -2.19 1.08 0.88
C ALA A 33 -3.17 0.78 2.01
N LEU A 34 -3.78 -0.40 1.95
CA LEU A 34 -4.65 -0.95 2.97
C LEU A 34 -4.14 -2.32 3.39
N ASP A 35 -3.70 -2.42 4.63
CA ASP A 35 -3.36 -3.68 5.25
C ASP A 35 -4.59 -4.33 5.89
N VAL A 36 -4.73 -5.63 5.68
CA VAL A 36 -5.78 -6.46 6.26
C VAL A 36 -5.18 -7.28 7.42
N PRO A 37 -5.67 -7.13 8.66
CA PRO A 37 -5.23 -7.94 9.79
C PRO A 37 -5.42 -9.45 9.51
N ALA A 38 -4.54 -10.28 10.07
CA ALA A 38 -4.60 -11.73 9.87
C ALA A 38 -5.89 -12.39 10.41
N ASP A 39 -6.54 -11.74 11.38
CA ASP A 39 -7.79 -12.15 12.02
C ASP A 39 -9.02 -11.40 11.47
N ALA A 40 -8.87 -10.63 10.39
CA ALA A 40 -9.99 -9.96 9.76
C ALA A 40 -11.02 -10.97 9.27
N SER A 41 -12.30 -10.70 9.56
CA SER A 41 -13.41 -11.47 9.00
C SER A 41 -13.44 -11.31 7.47
N PRO A 42 -13.77 -12.37 6.70
CA PRO A 42 -13.89 -12.31 5.24
C PRO A 42 -15.03 -11.39 4.77
#